data_AF-A0A2S7QEN8-F1
#
_entry.id   AF-A0A2S7QEN8-F1
#
_cell.length_a   1.000
_cell.length_b   1.000
_cell.length_c   1.000
_cell.angle_alpha   90.00
_cell.angle_beta   90.00
_cell.angle_gamma   90.00
#
_symmetry.space_group_name_H-M   'P 1'
#
loop_
_entity.id
_entity.type
_entity.pdbx_description
1 polymer ?
#
loop_
_entity_poly.entity_id
_entity_poly.type
_entity_poly.pdbx_seq_one_letter_code
_entity_poly.pdbx_strand_id
1 'polypeptide(L)'
;MTVLLLTNIVAKNLVLDLILALQNEPAARILPSRNGYGTLLRDLSGHITLLDSNNFDIISSIPLVERVINNVPDVEIWNAVFDLVARTSTNDITPPTAFENAIFDTPLRSSSASQRGTEQTHDEVDQRILEELIGRVYYDVGGFYERYFEGKSWTNNTRDIYEESRAQYIESRWSG
;
A
#
# COMPACT_ATOMS: atom_id res chain seq x y z
N MET A 1 19.51 31.31 -7.29
CA MET A 1 19.15 29.89 -7.48
C MET A 1 20.24 28.94 -6.97
N THR A 2 21.52 29.19 -7.23
CA THR A 2 22.66 28.37 -6.77
C THR A 2 22.87 28.33 -5.24
N VAL A 3 22.66 29.45 -4.53
CA VAL A 3 22.84 29.50 -3.06
C VAL A 3 21.84 28.62 -2.31
N LEU A 4 20.57 28.60 -2.75
CA LEU A 4 19.52 27.77 -2.14
C LEU A 4 19.75 26.26 -2.33
N LEU A 5 20.32 25.87 -3.47
CA LEU A 5 20.70 24.47 -3.75
C LEU A 5 21.86 24.02 -2.86
N LEU A 6 22.88 24.86 -2.70
CA LEU A 6 24.01 24.60 -1.81
C LEU A 6 23.58 24.44 -0.35
N THR A 7 22.68 25.30 0.15
CA THR A 7 22.15 25.17 1.51
C THR A 7 21.35 23.89 1.71
N ASN A 8 20.61 23.45 0.70
CA ASN A 8 19.85 22.19 0.76
C ASN A 8 20.77 20.97 0.80
N ILE A 9 21.82 20.93 -0.03
CA ILE A 9 22.81 19.85 -0.04
C ILE A 9 23.55 19.75 1.30
N VAL A 10 23.99 20.88 1.85
CA VAL A 10 24.66 20.89 3.17
C VAL A 10 23.71 20.39 4.26
N ALA A 11 22.46 20.85 4.27
CA ALA A 11 21.47 20.38 5.23
C ALA A 11 21.19 18.86 5.12
N LYS A 12 21.09 18.32 3.90
CA LYS A 12 20.95 16.86 3.67
C LYS A 12 22.11 16.07 4.26
N ASN A 13 23.34 16.51 3.99
CA ASN A 13 24.53 15.82 4.47
C ASN A 13 24.59 15.81 6.01
N LEU A 14 24.24 16.92 6.67
CA LEU A 14 24.20 16.98 8.13
C LEU A 14 23.14 16.03 8.73
N VAL A 15 21.97 15.92 8.09
CA VAL A 15 20.92 14.98 8.52
C VAL A 15 21.37 13.53 8.30
N LEU A 16 22.05 13.25 7.20
CA LEU A 16 22.65 11.95 6.91
C LEU A 16 23.69 11.57 7.97
N ASP A 17 24.62 12.48 8.29
CA ASP A 17 25.64 12.27 9.31
C ASP A 17 25.00 11.99 10.69
N LEU A 18 23.94 12.71 11.03
CA LEU A 18 23.19 12.48 12.27
C LEU A 18 22.54 11.09 12.31
N ILE A 19 21.91 10.66 11.21
CA ILE A 19 21.27 9.35 11.12
C ILE A 19 22.32 8.24 11.20
N LEU A 20 23.47 8.39 10.54
CA LEU A 20 24.60 7.45 10.64
C LEU A 20 25.15 7.37 12.06
N ALA A 21 25.23 8.49 12.77
CA ALA A 21 25.64 8.50 14.17
C ALA A 21 24.65 7.72 15.05
N LEU A 22 23.35 8.01 14.93
CA LEU A 22 22.28 7.30 15.66
C LEU A 22 22.25 5.80 15.34
N GLN A 23 22.56 5.43 14.10
CA GLN A 23 22.60 4.03 13.66
C GLN A 23 23.70 3.22 14.36
N ASN A 24 24.81 3.88 14.72
CA ASN A 24 25.93 3.25 15.42
C ASN A 24 25.68 3.05 16.92
N GLU A 25 24.65 3.68 17.48
CA GLU A 25 24.30 3.52 18.89
C GLU A 25 23.72 2.12 19.18
N PRO A 26 24.08 1.50 20.32
CA PRO A 26 23.55 0.19 20.70
C PRO A 26 22.02 0.15 20.77
N ALA A 27 21.40 1.27 21.16
CA ALA A 27 19.96 1.41 21.24
C ALA A 27 19.27 1.14 19.90
N ALA A 28 19.84 1.54 18.76
CA ALA A 28 19.26 1.26 17.44
C ALA A 28 19.12 -0.25 17.16
N ARG A 29 19.99 -1.09 17.74
CA ARG A 29 19.96 -2.55 17.60
C ARG A 29 18.99 -3.24 18.55
N ILE A 30 18.66 -2.58 19.65
CA ILE A 30 17.82 -3.14 20.73
C ILE A 30 16.37 -2.68 20.57
N LEU A 31 16.16 -1.43 20.16
CA LEU A 31 14.84 -0.85 20.01
C LEU A 31 14.07 -1.52 18.85
N PRO A 32 12.79 -1.86 19.07
CA PRO A 32 11.97 -2.48 18.03
C PRO A 32 11.70 -1.50 16.89
N SER A 33 11.52 -2.03 15.68
CA SER A 33 11.07 -1.23 14.53
C SER A 33 9.73 -0.57 14.83
N ARG A 34 9.57 0.68 14.39
CA ARG A 34 8.28 1.39 14.46
C ARG A 34 7.24 0.78 13.52
N ASN A 35 7.70 0.19 12.43
CA ASN A 35 6.89 -0.34 11.34
C ASN A 35 6.55 -1.83 11.53
N GLY A 36 6.83 -2.37 12.71
CA GLY A 36 6.38 -3.70 13.16
C GLY A 36 7.39 -4.84 12.95
N TYR A 37 8.21 -4.82 11.91
CA TYR A 37 9.18 -5.91 11.65
C TYR A 37 10.64 -5.48 11.77
N GLY A 38 11.35 -6.10 12.70
CA GLY A 38 12.80 -5.92 12.89
C GLY A 38 13.14 -4.88 13.96
N THR A 39 14.26 -4.19 13.77
CA THR A 39 14.82 -3.23 14.73
C THR A 39 14.80 -1.81 14.17
N LEU A 40 14.93 -0.82 15.05
CA LEU A 40 15.04 0.58 14.65
C LEU A 40 16.25 0.83 13.72
N LEU A 41 17.32 0.05 13.88
CA LEU A 41 18.46 0.01 12.94
C LEU A 41 18.00 -0.24 11.49
N ARG A 42 17.07 -1.18 11.27
CA ARG A 42 16.54 -1.48 9.93
C ARG A 42 15.77 -0.29 9.38
N ASP A 43 14.96 0.36 10.21
CA ASP A 43 14.19 1.54 9.81
C ASP A 43 15.13 2.69 9.41
N LEU A 44 16.17 2.95 10.20
CA LEU A 44 17.19 3.96 9.92
C LEU A 44 17.97 3.68 8.64
N SER A 45 18.29 2.41 8.34
CA SER A 45 18.91 2.02 7.07
C SER A 45 18.04 2.38 5.85
N GLY A 46 16.72 2.24 5.98
CA GLY A 46 15.77 2.67 4.96
C GLY A 46 15.85 4.17 4.69
N HIS A 47 16.04 4.99 5.73
CA HIS A 47 16.18 6.44 5.58
C HIS A 47 17.42 6.90 4.88
N ILE A 48 18.55 6.22 5.06
CA ILE A 48 19.77 6.53 4.32
C ILE A 48 19.50 6.40 2.81
N THR A 49 18.80 5.35 2.41
CA THR A 49 18.41 5.13 1.00
C THR A 49 17.44 6.21 0.51
N LEU A 50 16.51 6.66 1.36
CA LEU A 50 15.57 7.73 1.02
C LEU A 50 16.28 9.10 0.91
N LEU A 51 17.27 9.38 1.74
CA LEU A 51 18.09 10.60 1.71
C LEU A 51 18.93 10.73 0.44
N ASP A 52 19.48 9.61 -0.02
CA ASP A 52 20.19 9.51 -1.30
C ASP A 52 19.23 9.71 -2.49
N SER A 53 17.95 9.40 -2.31
CA SER A 53 16.90 9.74 -3.26
C SER A 53 16.44 11.20 -3.10
N ASN A 54 15.91 11.80 -4.15
CA ASN A 54 15.30 13.14 -4.04
C ASN A 54 13.97 13.16 -3.24
N ASN A 55 13.55 12.03 -2.66
CA ASN A 55 12.25 11.87 -2.01
C ASN A 55 12.29 12.11 -0.49
N PHE A 56 13.44 12.44 0.10
CA PHE A 56 13.50 12.78 1.52
C PHE A 56 13.11 14.24 1.78
N ASP A 57 12.07 14.44 2.59
CA ASP A 57 11.70 15.76 3.10
C ASP A 57 12.60 16.15 4.30
N ILE A 58 13.56 17.05 4.05
CA ILE A 58 14.47 17.55 5.10
C ILE A 58 13.72 18.20 6.26
N ILE A 59 12.57 18.84 5.98
CA ILE A 59 11.79 19.55 7.00
C ILE A 59 11.31 18.56 8.09
N SER A 60 11.04 17.31 7.70
CA SER A 60 10.65 16.25 8.64
C SER A 60 11.71 15.95 9.71
N SER A 61 12.98 16.26 9.46
CA SER A 61 14.11 16.01 10.36
C SER A 61 14.35 17.13 11.38
N ILE A 62 13.77 18.33 11.19
CA ILE A 62 13.95 19.49 12.07
C ILE A 62 13.66 19.16 13.55
N PRO A 63 12.55 18.48 13.90
CA PRO A 63 12.25 18.19 15.31
C PRO A 63 13.26 17.26 15.98
N LEU A 64 13.95 16.41 15.22
CA LEU A 64 15.03 15.56 15.73
C LEU A 64 16.29 16.40 15.95
N VAL A 65 16.66 17.22 14.97
CA VAL A 65 17.82 18.11 15.04
C VAL A 65 17.71 19.08 16.23
N GLU A 66 16.54 19.68 16.45
CA GLU A 66 16.30 20.58 17.58
C GLU A 66 16.51 19.88 18.93
N ARG A 67 16.07 18.64 19.07
CA ARG A 67 16.26 17.86 20.32
C ARG A 67 17.73 17.56 20.59
N VAL A 68 18.47 17.17 19.55
CA VAL A 68 19.91 16.91 19.65
C VAL A 68 20.66 18.20 20.01
N ILE A 69 20.35 19.32 19.36
CA ILE A 69 20.97 20.63 19.64
C ILE A 69 20.67 21.10 21.06
N ASN A 70 19.43 20.91 21.54
CA ASN A 70 19.03 21.29 22.88
C ASN A 70 19.51 20.30 23.96
N ASN A 71 20.19 19.22 23.57
CA ASN A 71 20.74 18.21 24.46
C ASN A 71 19.68 17.66 25.45
N VAL A 72 18.48 17.38 24.93
CA VAL A 72 17.39 16.79 25.71
C VAL A 72 17.75 15.35 26.10
N PRO A 73 17.06 14.75 27.09
CA PRO A 73 17.31 13.37 27.49
C PRO A 73 17.22 12.37 26.31
N ASP A 74 18.04 11.32 26.34
CA ASP A 74 18.10 10.30 25.27
C ASP A 74 16.71 9.75 24.89
N VAL A 75 15.83 9.54 25.87
CA VAL A 75 14.47 9.07 25.64
C VAL A 75 13.69 9.99 24.70
N GLU A 76 13.86 11.30 24.80
CA GLU A 76 13.19 12.28 23.94
C GLU A 76 13.80 12.30 22.54
N ILE A 77 15.13 12.09 22.43
CA ILE A 77 15.82 11.95 21.15
C ILE A 77 15.30 10.70 20.43
N TRP A 78 15.29 9.55 21.10
CA TRP A 78 14.81 8.29 20.51
C TRP A 78 13.32 8.36 20.15
N ASN A 79 12.49 9.03 20.95
CA ASN A 79 11.09 9.29 20.58
C ASN A 79 10.98 10.10 19.28
N ALA A 80 11.83 11.12 19.10
CA ALA A 80 11.85 11.87 17.83
C ALA A 80 12.39 11.06 16.65
N VAL A 81 13.28 10.10 16.88
CA VAL A 81 13.68 9.13 15.86
C VAL A 81 12.48 8.26 15.47
N PHE A 82 11.70 7.76 16.43
CA PHE A 82 10.47 7.01 16.16
C PHE A 82 9.45 7.83 15.37
N ASP A 83 9.26 9.10 15.72
CA ASP A 83 8.37 10.01 15.01
C ASP A 83 8.85 10.30 13.59
N LEU A 84 10.17 10.49 13.40
CA LEU A 84 10.77 10.67 12.08
C LEU A 84 10.46 9.45 11.21
N VAL A 85 10.77 8.24 11.71
CA VAL A 85 10.53 6.97 11.01
C VAL A 85 9.08 6.79 10.61
N ALA A 86 8.15 7.10 11.51
CA ALA A 86 6.72 6.96 11.25
C ALA A 86 6.25 7.84 10.07
N ARG A 87 6.69 9.10 10.02
CA ARG A 87 6.27 10.06 8.97
C ARG A 87 6.81 9.73 7.58
N THR A 88 7.99 9.15 7.53
CA THR A 88 8.60 8.68 6.29
C THR A 88 8.00 7.35 5.85
N SER A 89 7.66 6.45 6.78
CA SER A 89 6.98 5.21 6.42
C SER A 89 5.59 5.48 5.84
N THR A 90 4.87 6.52 6.27
CA THR A 90 3.59 6.90 5.64
C THR A 90 3.72 7.33 4.18
N ASN A 91 4.90 7.80 3.76
CA ASN A 91 5.17 8.08 2.35
C ASN A 91 5.36 6.79 1.53
N ASP A 92 5.74 5.68 2.19
CA ASP A 92 5.88 4.34 1.58
C ASP A 92 4.63 3.44 1.76
N ILE A 93 3.69 3.79 2.64
CA ILE A 93 2.42 3.05 2.85
C ILE A 93 1.38 3.37 1.77
N THR A 94 1.55 4.46 1.02
CA THR A 94 0.93 4.48 -0.30
C THR A 94 1.81 3.56 -1.14
N PRO A 95 1.35 2.38 -1.60
CA PRO A 95 2.09 1.72 -2.65
C PRO A 95 2.24 2.81 -3.71
N PRO A 96 3.47 3.18 -4.11
CA PRO A 96 3.59 4.09 -5.22
C PRO A 96 2.69 3.49 -6.28
N THR A 97 1.90 4.33 -6.91
CA THR A 97 1.25 4.00 -8.16
C THR A 97 2.37 3.65 -9.14
N ALA A 98 3.04 2.51 -8.95
CA ALA A 98 4.00 1.90 -9.84
C ALA A 98 3.27 1.50 -11.13
N PHE A 99 1.94 1.56 -11.11
CA PHE A 99 1.05 1.51 -12.24
C PHE A 99 1.03 2.78 -13.10
N GLU A 100 1.48 3.95 -12.63
CA GLU A 100 1.39 5.17 -13.45
C GLU A 100 2.46 5.22 -14.55
N ASN A 101 3.61 4.56 -14.37
CA ASN A 101 4.72 4.63 -15.33
C ASN A 101 5.23 3.26 -15.82
N ALA A 102 4.71 2.15 -15.31
CA ALA A 102 5.04 0.84 -15.86
C ALA A 102 4.11 0.52 -17.04
N ILE A 103 4.65 0.66 -18.25
CA ILE A 103 4.02 0.12 -19.46
C ILE A 103 4.13 -1.40 -19.37
N PHE A 104 3.12 -2.04 -18.80
CA PHE A 104 2.98 -3.48 -18.89
C PHE A 104 2.35 -3.81 -20.24
N ASP A 105 3.02 -4.62 -21.07
CA ASP A 105 2.44 -5.18 -22.30
C ASP A 105 1.17 -6.02 -22.03
N THR A 106 0.94 -6.37 -20.77
CA THR A 106 -0.26 -7.05 -20.29
C THR A 106 -0.88 -6.22 -19.16
N PRO A 107 -2.17 -5.85 -19.24
CA PRO A 107 -2.85 -5.19 -18.14
C PRO A 107 -2.68 -5.98 -16.86
N LEU A 108 -2.12 -5.36 -15.82
CA LEU A 108 -2.08 -5.95 -14.49
C LEU A 108 -3.51 -6.14 -14.00
N ARG A 109 -3.90 -7.39 -13.83
CA ARG A 109 -5.19 -7.78 -13.27
C ARG A 109 -5.03 -7.96 -11.78
N SER A 110 -5.68 -7.11 -10.99
CA SER A 110 -5.96 -7.42 -9.58
C SER A 110 -6.65 -8.78 -9.54
N SER A 111 -6.09 -9.72 -8.79
CA SER A 111 -6.61 -11.07 -8.63
C SER A 111 -6.49 -11.46 -7.17
N SER A 112 -7.58 -11.89 -6.56
CA SER A 112 -7.62 -12.47 -5.21
C SER A 112 -6.85 -13.81 -5.11
N ALA A 113 -6.48 -14.42 -6.24
CA ALA A 113 -5.84 -15.74 -6.29
C ALA A 113 -4.47 -15.82 -5.60
N SER A 114 -3.83 -14.68 -5.28
CA SER A 114 -2.54 -14.65 -4.55
C SER A 114 -2.68 -14.68 -3.03
N GLN A 115 -3.87 -14.48 -2.47
CA GLN A 115 -4.08 -14.41 -1.02
C GLN A 115 -3.87 -15.79 -0.36
N ARG A 116 -3.14 -15.82 0.77
CA ARG A 116 -2.91 -17.04 1.56
C ARG A 116 -2.98 -16.72 3.06
N GLY A 117 -3.83 -17.44 3.79
CA GLY A 117 -3.84 -17.38 5.25
C GLY A 117 -4.68 -16.23 5.82
N THR A 118 -4.10 -15.41 6.70
CA THR A 118 -4.84 -14.43 7.52
C THR A 118 -5.45 -13.26 6.75
N GLU A 119 -5.04 -13.06 5.50
CA GLU A 119 -5.58 -12.07 4.55
C GLU A 119 -6.94 -12.48 3.95
N GLN A 120 -7.46 -13.67 4.31
CA GLN A 120 -8.78 -14.15 3.90
C GLN A 120 -9.86 -13.67 4.88
N THR A 121 -9.81 -12.42 5.30
CA THR A 121 -10.94 -11.79 5.99
C THR A 121 -11.98 -11.36 4.97
N HIS A 122 -13.27 -11.45 5.33
CA HIS A 122 -14.37 -11.05 4.44
C HIS A 122 -14.17 -9.63 3.91
N ASP A 123 -13.79 -8.69 4.78
CA ASP A 123 -13.61 -7.29 4.40
C ASP A 123 -12.51 -7.08 3.34
N GLU A 124 -11.39 -7.80 3.44
CA GLU A 124 -10.28 -7.69 2.49
C GLU A 124 -10.56 -8.43 1.18
N VAL A 125 -11.22 -9.58 1.24
CA VAL A 125 -11.57 -10.37 0.05
C VAL A 125 -12.72 -9.74 -0.73
N ASP A 126 -13.76 -9.26 -0.04
CA ASP A 126 -14.95 -8.69 -0.68
C ASP A 126 -14.61 -7.39 -1.44
N GLN A 127 -13.77 -6.53 -0.84
CA GLN A 127 -13.30 -5.31 -1.51
C GLN A 127 -12.50 -5.64 -2.78
N ARG A 128 -11.63 -6.65 -2.74
CA ARG A 128 -10.82 -7.08 -3.91
C ARG A 128 -11.67 -7.73 -4.99
N ILE A 129 -12.66 -8.54 -4.62
CA ILE A 129 -13.63 -9.10 -5.55
C ILE A 129 -14.44 -7.98 -6.20
N LEU A 130 -14.87 -6.98 -5.44
CA LEU A 130 -15.59 -5.83 -5.98
C LEU A 130 -14.71 -5.07 -6.99
N GLU A 131 -13.45 -4.80 -6.66
CA GLU A 131 -12.46 -4.20 -7.58
C GLU A 131 -12.27 -5.02 -8.86
N GLU A 132 -12.26 -6.36 -8.76
CA GLU A 132 -12.20 -7.26 -9.92
C GLU A 132 -13.46 -7.21 -10.80
N LEU A 133 -14.63 -7.01 -10.19
CA LEU A 133 -15.93 -7.01 -10.86
C LEU A 133 -16.32 -5.63 -11.43
N ILE A 134 -15.78 -4.53 -10.89
CA ILE A 134 -16.01 -3.17 -11.39
C ILE A 134 -15.64 -3.07 -12.87
N GLY A 135 -16.61 -2.65 -13.70
CA GLY A 135 -16.45 -2.51 -15.16
C GLY A 135 -16.38 -3.84 -15.93
N ARG A 136 -16.53 -4.98 -15.26
CA ARG A 136 -16.52 -6.32 -15.87
C ARG A 136 -17.83 -7.09 -15.71
N VAL A 137 -18.72 -6.61 -14.84
CA VAL A 137 -20.08 -7.13 -14.69
C VAL A 137 -21.01 -6.40 -15.65
N TYR A 138 -21.74 -7.16 -16.45
CA TYR A 138 -22.74 -6.66 -17.37
C TYR A 138 -24.12 -7.08 -16.87
N TYR A 139 -25.02 -6.11 -16.76
CA TYR A 139 -26.42 -6.34 -16.41
C TYR A 139 -27.28 -6.35 -17.66
N ASP A 140 -28.43 -7.01 -17.58
CA ASP A 140 -29.45 -7.03 -18.65
C ASP A 140 -28.89 -7.47 -20.02
N VAL A 141 -28.05 -8.50 -20.01
CA VAL A 141 -27.47 -9.07 -21.24
C VAL A 141 -28.56 -9.84 -21.98
N GLY A 142 -29.20 -9.19 -22.95
CA GLY A 142 -30.18 -9.81 -23.83
C GLY A 142 -29.59 -11.01 -24.60
N GLY A 143 -30.39 -12.07 -24.76
CA GLY A 143 -29.99 -13.25 -25.53
C GLY A 143 -29.00 -14.18 -24.82
N PHE A 144 -28.74 -13.99 -23.52
CA PHE A 144 -27.77 -14.79 -22.78
C PHE A 144 -28.11 -16.27 -22.78
N TYR A 145 -29.39 -16.61 -22.57
CA TYR A 145 -29.83 -17.99 -22.53
C TYR A 145 -29.65 -18.68 -23.90
N GLU A 146 -30.12 -18.02 -24.95
CA GLU A 146 -30.05 -18.49 -26.33
C GLU A 146 -28.60 -18.70 -26.76
N ARG A 147 -27.70 -17.76 -26.40
CA ARG A 147 -26.29 -17.82 -26.79
C ARG A 147 -25.51 -18.97 -26.16
N TYR A 148 -25.76 -19.27 -24.88
CA TYR A 148 -24.93 -20.21 -24.12
C TYR A 148 -25.59 -21.57 -23.86
N PHE A 149 -26.92 -21.61 -23.80
CA PHE A 149 -27.66 -22.78 -23.34
C PHE A 149 -28.53 -23.42 -24.43
N GLU A 150 -28.84 -22.73 -25.53
CA GLU A 150 -29.60 -23.31 -26.65
C GLU A 150 -28.75 -24.26 -27.52
N GLY A 151 -29.40 -25.30 -28.07
CA GLY A 151 -28.76 -26.27 -28.96
C GLY A 151 -27.70 -27.17 -28.31
N LYS A 152 -27.69 -27.24 -26.97
CA LYS A 152 -26.81 -28.11 -26.19
C LYS A 152 -27.56 -29.36 -25.75
N SER A 153 -26.82 -30.43 -25.45
CA SER A 153 -27.41 -31.67 -24.94
C SER A 153 -28.18 -31.48 -23.63
N TRP A 154 -27.85 -30.45 -22.86
CA TRP A 154 -28.48 -30.11 -21.59
C TRP A 154 -29.53 -28.99 -21.66
N THR A 155 -29.88 -28.47 -22.85
CA THR A 155 -30.77 -27.31 -23.00
C THR A 155 -32.05 -27.44 -22.18
N ASN A 156 -32.72 -28.59 -22.27
CA ASN A 156 -33.99 -28.83 -21.57
C ASN A 156 -33.83 -28.75 -20.04
N ASN A 157 -32.78 -29.37 -19.49
CA ASN A 157 -32.52 -29.34 -18.04
C ASN A 157 -32.15 -27.94 -17.54
N THR A 158 -31.47 -27.14 -18.37
CA THR A 158 -31.09 -25.76 -18.01
C THR A 158 -32.22 -24.75 -18.20
N ARG A 159 -33.26 -25.09 -18.98
CA ARG A 159 -34.40 -24.20 -19.23
C ARG A 159 -35.20 -23.95 -17.96
N ASP A 160 -35.59 -25.02 -17.29
CA ASP A 160 -36.43 -24.95 -16.08
C ASP A 160 -35.72 -24.14 -14.98
N ILE A 161 -34.41 -24.40 -14.77
CA ILE A 161 -33.58 -23.66 -13.81
C ILE A 161 -33.48 -22.18 -14.16
N TYR A 162 -33.31 -21.85 -15.44
CA TYR A 162 -33.23 -20.47 -15.89
C TYR A 162 -34.54 -19.71 -15.69
N GLU A 163 -35.67 -20.34 -16.04
CA GLU A 163 -37.00 -19.75 -15.85
C GLU A 163 -37.33 -19.55 -14.37
N GLU A 164 -37.00 -20.53 -13.51
CA GLU A 164 -37.16 -20.43 -12.06
C GLU A 164 -36.29 -19.32 -11.46
N SER A 165 -35.02 -19.25 -11.84
CA SER A 165 -34.10 -18.19 -11.37
C SER A 165 -34.57 -16.81 -11.82
N ARG A 166 -35.03 -16.68 -13.07
CA ARG A 166 -35.55 -15.42 -13.60
C ARG A 166 -36.80 -14.96 -12.86
N ALA A 167 -37.68 -15.88 -12.45
CA ALA A 167 -38.87 -15.55 -11.70
C ALA A 167 -38.57 -14.95 -10.31
N GLN A 168 -37.43 -15.29 -9.71
CA GLN A 168 -36.95 -14.73 -8.43
C GLN A 168 -36.32 -13.34 -8.57
N TYR A 169 -36.13 -12.85 -9.80
CA TYR A 169 -35.57 -11.52 -10.06
C TYR A 169 -36.70 -10.51 -10.33
N ILE A 170 -37.11 -9.78 -9.30
CA ILE A 170 -38.22 -8.81 -9.33
C ILE A 170 -37.65 -7.42 -9.03
N GLU A 171 -38.02 -6.41 -9.83
CA GLU A 171 -37.63 -5.00 -9.61
C GLU A 171 -36.13 -4.77 -9.36
N SER A 172 -35.29 -5.42 -10.17
CA SER A 172 -33.83 -5.35 -10.03
C SER A 172 -33.25 -5.91 -8.72
N ARG A 173 -34.01 -6.75 -8.02
CA ARG A 173 -33.59 -7.44 -6.81
C ARG A 173 -33.89 -8.93 -6.89
N TRP A 174 -33.00 -9.73 -6.32
CA TRP A 174 -33.26 -11.14 -6.08
C TRP A 174 -34.11 -11.28 -4.82
N SER A 175 -35.26 -11.94 -4.93
CA SER A 175 -36.04 -12.38 -3.78
C SER A 175 -35.51 -13.73 -3.32
N GLY A 176 -34.67 -13.72 -2.29
CA GLY A 176 -34.20 -14.92 -1.58
C GLY A 176 -35.04 -15.21 -0.35
#